data_AF-A0A644ZHV1-F1
#
_entry.id   AF-A0A644ZHV1-F1
#
_cell.length_a   1.000
_cell.length_b   1.000
_cell.length_c   1.000
_cell.angle_alpha   90.00
_cell.angle_beta   90.00
_cell.angle_gamma   90.00
#
_symmetry.space_group_name_H-M   'P 1'
#
loop_
_entity.id
_entity.type
_entity.pdbx_description
1 polymer ?
#
loop_
_entity_poly.entity_id
_entity_poly.type
_entity_poly.pdbx_seq_one_letter_code
_entity_poly.pdbx_strand_id
1 'polypeptide(L)'
;MKRRINELKDSKIVKLNEFRGKLKSISGYEQLSQERIYSIERDLTYIQNEIERATQIAMINDRFSRFESYDYPQLASRIKDWGVVEETPPLIQPKDQPISPKTPPVQKPKTVVTVPDSRVKPQYRKSFLEDSKDVEEYVEAFKAALLAELEKGNSLLV
;
A
#
# COMPACT_ATOMS: atom_id res chain seq x y z
N MET A 1 -24.13 24.41 -4.38
CA MET A 1 -23.35 23.63 -3.37
C MET A 1 -23.47 22.12 -3.54
N LYS A 2 -24.68 21.53 -3.56
CA LYS A 2 -24.89 20.07 -3.71
C LYS A 2 -24.20 19.47 -4.95
N ARG A 3 -24.28 20.14 -6.10
CA ARG A 3 -23.61 19.73 -7.35
C ARG A 3 -22.10 19.56 -7.18
N ARG A 4 -21.41 20.56 -6.62
CA ARG A 4 -19.95 20.54 -6.38
C ARG A 4 -19.53 19.44 -5.41
N ILE A 5 -20.37 19.12 -4.42
CA ILE A 5 -20.12 18.00 -3.50
C ILE A 5 -20.20 16.67 -4.24
N ASN A 6 -21.21 16.47 -5.08
CA ASN A 6 -21.36 15.23 -5.84
C ASN A 6 -20.22 15.06 -6.87
N GLU A 7 -19.89 16.11 -7.62
CA GLU A 7 -18.75 16.08 -8.55
C GLU A 7 -17.44 15.72 -7.84
N LEU A 8 -17.22 16.24 -6.62
CA LEU A 8 -16.05 15.89 -5.82
C LEU A 8 -16.09 14.42 -5.37
N LYS A 9 -17.25 13.90 -4.94
CA LYS A 9 -17.39 12.48 -4.59
C LYS A 9 -17.06 11.59 -5.77
N ASP A 10 -17.64 11.86 -6.93
CA ASP A 10 -17.41 11.08 -8.14
C ASP A 10 -15.92 11.08 -8.50
N SER A 11 -15.28 12.25 -8.46
CA SER A 11 -13.83 12.37 -8.67
C SER A 11 -13.00 11.55 -7.67
N LYS A 12 -13.34 11.59 -6.38
CA LYS A 12 -12.65 10.80 -5.35
C LYS A 12 -12.89 9.30 -5.50
N ILE A 13 -14.08 8.88 -5.94
CA ILE A 13 -14.40 7.47 -6.20
C ILE A 13 -13.63 6.96 -7.42
N VAL A 14 -13.54 7.76 -8.50
CA VAL A 14 -12.67 7.43 -9.65
C VAL A 14 -11.23 7.23 -9.19
N LYS A 15 -10.70 8.16 -8.39
CA LYS A 15 -9.33 8.04 -7.87
C LYS A 15 -9.16 6.83 -6.94
N LEU A 16 -10.15 6.50 -6.10
CA LEU A 16 -10.14 5.28 -5.29
C LEU A 16 -10.05 4.01 -6.16
N ASN A 17 -10.73 4.00 -7.31
CA ASN A 17 -10.65 2.87 -8.25
C ASN A 17 -9.27 2.77 -8.93
N GLU A 18 -8.59 3.88 -9.18
CA GLU A 18 -7.19 3.86 -9.63
C GLU A 18 -6.29 3.21 -8.57
N PHE A 19 -6.44 3.56 -7.29
CA PHE A 19 -5.73 2.91 -6.20
C PHE A 19 -6.06 1.42 -6.07
N ARG A 20 -7.33 1.04 -6.24
CA ARG A 20 -7.75 -0.37 -6.33
C ARG A 20 -7.00 -1.09 -7.46
N GLY A 21 -6.88 -0.48 -8.64
CA GLY A 21 -6.10 -1.02 -9.75
C GLY A 21 -4.61 -1.18 -9.41
N LYS A 22 -4.01 -0.18 -8.76
CA LYS A 22 -2.63 -0.25 -8.27
C LYS A 22 -2.42 -1.40 -7.28
N LEU A 23 -3.34 -1.61 -6.33
CA LEU A 23 -3.25 -2.75 -5.39
C LEU A 23 -3.24 -4.09 -6.12
N LYS A 24 -4.07 -4.25 -7.16
CA LYS A 24 -4.10 -5.45 -8.00
C LYS A 24 -2.82 -5.68 -8.78
N SER A 25 -2.09 -4.61 -9.10
CA SER A 25 -0.78 -4.71 -9.78
C SER A 25 0.39 -5.09 -8.88
N ILE A 26 0.18 -5.17 -7.56
CA ILE A 26 1.24 -5.57 -6.62
C ILE A 26 1.57 -7.05 -6.83
N SER A 27 2.87 -7.35 -6.98
CA SER A 27 3.36 -8.74 -7.04
C SER A 27 2.92 -9.52 -5.80
N GLY A 28 2.33 -10.70 -6.01
CA GLY A 28 1.71 -11.49 -4.93
C GLY A 28 0.19 -11.41 -4.90
N TYR A 29 -0.43 -10.44 -5.59
CA TYR A 29 -1.89 -10.26 -5.56
C TYR A 29 -2.64 -11.44 -6.20
N GLU A 30 -2.16 -11.94 -7.34
CA GLU A 30 -2.78 -13.07 -8.07
C GLU A 30 -2.72 -14.39 -7.27
N GLN A 31 -1.81 -14.48 -6.29
CA GLN A 31 -1.65 -15.65 -5.43
C GLN A 31 -2.49 -15.56 -4.14
N LEU A 32 -3.20 -14.46 -3.92
CA LEU A 32 -4.03 -14.31 -2.73
C LEU A 32 -5.23 -15.24 -2.77
N SER A 33 -5.56 -15.82 -1.61
CA SER A 33 -6.83 -16.51 -1.45
C SER A 33 -8.00 -15.56 -1.64
N GLN A 34 -9.14 -16.15 -1.98
CA GLN A 34 -10.38 -15.43 -2.13
C GLN A 34 -10.76 -14.67 -0.84
N GLU A 35 -10.44 -15.21 0.34
CA GLU A 35 -10.69 -14.54 1.63
C GLU A 35 -9.85 -13.25 1.78
N ARG A 36 -8.55 -13.30 1.44
CA ARG A 36 -7.67 -12.12 1.47
C ARG A 36 -8.13 -11.05 0.48
N ILE A 37 -8.54 -11.45 -0.74
CA ILE A 37 -9.13 -10.56 -1.73
C ILE A 37 -10.40 -9.89 -1.17
N TYR A 38 -11.30 -10.68 -0.56
CA TYR A 38 -12.51 -10.13 0.07
C TYR A 38 -12.18 -9.15 1.19
N SER A 39 -11.16 -9.41 2.01
CA SER A 39 -10.74 -8.46 3.06
C SER A 39 -10.27 -7.13 2.47
N ILE A 40 -9.51 -7.14 1.37
CA ILE A 40 -9.05 -5.91 0.70
C ILE A 40 -10.24 -5.13 0.13
N GLU A 41 -11.12 -5.82 -0.60
CA GLU A 41 -12.29 -5.18 -1.22
C GLU A 41 -13.30 -4.65 -0.20
N ARG A 42 -13.42 -5.31 0.96
CA ARG A 42 -14.22 -4.80 2.09
C ARG A 42 -13.67 -3.46 2.60
N ASP A 43 -12.36 -3.36 2.80
CA ASP A 43 -11.72 -2.15 3.31
C ASP A 43 -11.86 -0.99 2.28
N LEU A 44 -11.70 -1.27 0.99
CA LEU A 44 -11.95 -0.29 -0.09
C LEU A 44 -13.41 0.16 -0.15
N THR A 45 -14.34 -0.79 -0.03
CA THR A 45 -15.78 -0.51 -0.03
C THR A 45 -16.19 0.34 1.17
N TYR A 46 -15.56 0.13 2.32
CA TYR A 46 -15.76 0.98 3.50
C TYR A 46 -15.37 2.44 3.22
N ILE A 47 -14.21 2.68 2.62
CA ILE A 47 -13.77 4.04 2.26
C ILE A 47 -14.69 4.67 1.22
N GLN A 48 -15.12 3.91 0.21
CA GLN A 48 -16.09 4.39 -0.78
C GLN A 48 -17.40 4.86 -0.10
N ASN A 49 -17.96 4.02 0.78
CA ASN A 49 -19.17 4.35 1.54
C ASN A 49 -18.98 5.60 2.42
N GLU A 50 -17.79 5.77 3.00
CA GLU A 50 -17.46 6.97 3.76
C GLU A 50 -17.43 8.21 2.85
N ILE A 51 -16.84 8.15 1.67
CA ILE A 51 -16.86 9.28 0.72
C ILE A 51 -18.32 9.61 0.32
N GLU A 52 -19.13 8.59 0.03
CA GLU A 52 -20.52 8.75 -0.38
C GLU A 52 -21.41 9.36 0.71
N ARG A 53 -21.20 8.99 1.97
CA ARG A 53 -21.97 9.51 3.12
C ARG A 53 -21.57 10.92 3.54
N ALA A 54 -20.38 11.38 3.16
CA ALA A 54 -19.90 12.70 3.55
C ALA A 54 -20.78 13.83 2.96
N THR A 55 -21.15 14.81 3.79
CA THR A 55 -22.04 15.91 3.39
C THR A 55 -21.28 17.22 3.15
N GLN A 56 -19.98 17.25 3.42
CA GLN A 56 -19.14 18.44 3.36
C GLN A 56 -17.86 18.17 2.57
N ILE A 57 -17.39 19.17 1.83
CA ILE A 57 -16.15 19.09 1.03
C ILE A 57 -14.95 18.75 1.93
N ALA A 58 -14.83 19.42 3.08
CA ALA A 58 -13.74 19.18 4.02
C ALA A 58 -13.69 17.71 4.49
N MET A 59 -14.85 17.12 4.79
CA MET A 59 -14.98 15.74 5.23
C MET A 59 -14.62 14.75 4.12
N ILE A 60 -15.00 15.04 2.86
CA ILE A 60 -14.59 14.21 1.71
C ILE A 60 -13.07 14.23 1.56
N ASN A 61 -12.47 15.42 1.62
CA ASN A 61 -11.02 15.57 1.49
C ASN A 61 -10.27 14.90 2.63
N ASP A 62 -10.71 15.09 3.87
CA ASP A 62 -10.11 14.47 5.06
C ASP A 62 -10.13 12.94 4.99
N ARG A 63 -11.32 12.35 4.69
CA ARG A 63 -11.48 10.90 4.51
C ARG A 63 -10.55 10.36 3.44
N PHE A 64 -10.49 11.05 2.30
CA PHE A 64 -9.64 10.62 1.18
C PHE A 64 -8.15 10.78 1.47
N SER A 65 -7.74 11.88 2.10
CA SER A 65 -6.35 12.12 2.50
C SER A 65 -5.86 11.10 3.53
N ARG A 66 -6.72 10.71 4.48
CA ARG A 66 -6.42 9.61 5.40
C ARG A 66 -6.21 8.28 4.67
N PHE A 67 -7.09 7.97 3.72
CA PHE A 67 -6.94 6.78 2.90
C PHE A 67 -5.61 6.76 2.15
N GLU A 68 -5.26 7.83 1.44
CA GLU A 68 -4.00 7.92 0.67
C GLU A 68 -2.76 7.81 1.56
N SER A 69 -2.78 8.45 2.73
CA SER A 69 -1.59 8.59 3.58
C SER A 69 -1.36 7.40 4.52
N TYR A 70 -2.43 6.66 4.86
CA TYR A 70 -2.38 5.62 5.89
C TYR A 70 -2.97 4.29 5.43
N ASP A 71 -4.21 4.28 4.93
CA ASP A 71 -4.91 3.02 4.67
C ASP A 71 -4.35 2.32 3.42
N TYR A 72 -4.05 3.06 2.35
CA TYR A 72 -3.47 2.52 1.12
C TYR A 72 -2.08 1.88 1.34
N PRO A 73 -1.11 2.54 2.00
CA PRO A 73 0.17 1.90 2.34
C PRO A 73 0.04 0.62 3.16
N GLN A 74 -0.91 0.57 4.10
CA GLN A 74 -1.16 -0.63 4.90
C GLN A 74 -1.75 -1.77 4.07
N LEU A 75 -2.67 -1.46 3.14
CA LEU A 75 -3.21 -2.44 2.20
C LEU A 75 -2.11 -3.00 1.28
N ALA A 76 -1.27 -2.13 0.73
CA ALA A 76 -0.16 -2.53 -0.12
C ALA A 76 0.85 -3.42 0.61
N SER A 77 1.20 -3.07 1.86
CA SER A 77 2.07 -3.89 2.69
C SER A 77 1.47 -5.27 2.96
N ARG A 78 0.18 -5.35 3.32
CA ARG A 78 -0.51 -6.63 3.56
C ARG A 78 -0.47 -7.55 2.35
N ILE A 79 -0.77 -7.03 1.16
CA ILE A 79 -0.70 -7.81 -0.09
C ILE A 79 0.69 -8.39 -0.28
N LYS A 80 1.71 -7.57 -0.05
CA LYS A 80 3.09 -8.00 -0.20
C LYS A 80 3.48 -9.07 0.82
N ASP A 81 3.10 -8.90 2.08
CA ASP A 81 3.38 -9.86 3.15
C ASP A 81 2.68 -11.21 2.87
N TRP A 82 1.45 -11.16 2.34
CA TRP A 82 0.69 -12.34 1.95
C TRP A 82 1.24 -13.05 0.71
N GLY A 83 1.79 -12.31 -0.25
CA GLY A 83 2.42 -12.89 -1.44
C GLY A 83 3.73 -13.65 -1.14
N VAL A 84 4.37 -13.36 0.00
CA VAL A 84 5.59 -14.03 0.46
C VAL A 84 5.27 -15.32 1.24
N VAL A 85 4.12 -15.39 1.89
CA VAL A 85 3.71 -16.55 2.70
C VAL A 85 2.70 -17.38 1.90
N GLU A 86 3.16 -18.49 1.31
CA GLU A 86 2.26 -19.55 0.85
C GLU A 86 1.32 -19.91 2.00
N GLU A 87 0.02 -19.86 1.74
CA GLU A 87 -0.98 -20.28 2.72
C GLU A 87 -0.81 -21.77 2.99
N THR A 88 -0.12 -22.14 4.06
CA THR A 88 -0.25 -23.48 4.61
C THR A 88 -1.69 -23.63 5.06
N PRO A 89 -2.49 -24.53 4.45
CA PRO A 89 -3.84 -24.79 4.91
C PRO A 89 -3.78 -25.24 6.37
N PRO A 90 -4.78 -24.92 7.21
CA PRO A 90 -4.85 -25.52 8.53
C PRO A 90 -4.89 -27.04 8.37
N LEU A 91 -3.82 -27.71 8.82
CA LEU A 91 -3.81 -29.17 8.96
C LEU A 91 -4.91 -29.52 9.95
N ILE A 92 -6.08 -29.93 9.44
CA ILE A 92 -7.05 -30.70 10.21
C ILE A 92 -6.34 -32.02 10.50
N GLN A 93 -5.64 -32.11 11.63
CA GLN A 93 -5.01 -33.36 12.07
C GLN A 93 -6.12 -34.27 12.62
N PRO A 94 -6.35 -35.47 12.06
CA PRO A 94 -7.01 -36.54 12.79
C PRO A 94 -6.06 -36.95 13.92
N LYS A 95 -6.58 -37.02 15.15
CA LYS A 95 -5.87 -37.62 16.28
C LYS A 95 -5.46 -39.06 15.91
N ASP A 96 -4.26 -39.42 16.36
CA ASP A 96 -3.68 -40.77 16.45
C ASP A 96 -2.66 -41.16 15.37
N GLN A 97 -1.41 -40.69 15.52
CA GLN A 97 -0.19 -41.53 15.50
C GLN A 97 1.08 -40.73 15.88
N PRO A 98 2.12 -41.36 16.47
CA PRO A 98 3.30 -40.68 16.98
C PRO A 98 4.28 -40.38 15.85
N ILE A 99 4.51 -39.09 15.56
CA ILE A 99 5.45 -38.64 14.52
C ILE A 99 6.59 -37.88 15.20
N SER A 100 7.82 -38.37 15.05
CA SER A 100 9.05 -37.63 15.39
C SER A 100 9.08 -36.27 14.68
N PRO A 101 9.24 -35.13 15.39
CA PRO A 101 9.30 -33.84 14.72
C PRO A 101 10.74 -33.55 14.28
N LYS A 102 11.06 -33.84 13.01
CA LYS A 102 12.08 -33.06 12.30
C LYS A 102 11.38 -31.87 11.65
N THR A 103 11.13 -30.84 12.43
CA THR A 103 10.63 -29.55 11.92
C THR A 103 11.77 -28.87 11.16
N PRO A 104 11.64 -28.57 9.86
CA PRO A 104 12.56 -27.66 9.19
C PRO A 104 12.48 -26.29 9.88
N PRO A 105 13.59 -25.54 9.99
CA PRO A 105 13.55 -24.23 10.62
C PRO A 105 12.66 -23.32 9.77
N VAL A 106 11.56 -22.85 10.36
CA VAL A 106 10.74 -21.77 9.83
C VAL A 106 11.67 -20.58 9.60
N GLN A 107 12.03 -20.33 8.34
CA GLN A 107 12.75 -19.11 7.98
C GLN A 107 11.84 -17.95 8.36
N LYS A 108 12.27 -17.16 9.36
CA LYS A 108 11.58 -15.91 9.69
C LYS A 108 11.47 -15.09 8.41
N PRO A 109 10.26 -14.72 7.95
CA PRO A 109 10.14 -13.88 6.77
C PRO A 109 10.90 -12.59 7.05
N LYS A 110 11.88 -12.30 6.19
CA LYS A 110 12.64 -11.04 6.22
C LYS A 110 11.59 -9.94 6.05
N THR A 111 11.32 -9.18 7.12
CA THR A 111 10.23 -8.20 7.13
C THR A 111 10.52 -7.13 6.10
N VAL A 112 9.90 -7.21 4.92
CA VAL A 112 10.11 -6.21 3.88
C VAL A 112 9.22 -5.03 4.21
N VAL A 113 9.82 -3.94 4.70
CA VAL A 113 9.07 -2.74 5.04
C VAL A 113 8.67 -2.02 3.75
N THR A 114 7.37 -1.76 3.61
CA THR A 114 6.84 -0.93 2.52
C THR A 114 6.92 0.54 2.92
N VAL A 115 7.64 1.35 2.15
CA VAL A 115 7.88 2.77 2.38
C VAL A 115 7.24 3.57 1.23
N PRO A 116 6.26 4.45 1.50
CA PRO A 116 5.77 5.40 0.51
C PRO A 116 6.90 6.30 -0.01
N ASP A 117 6.96 6.51 -1.31
CA ASP A 117 7.91 7.42 -1.97
C ASP A 117 7.87 8.84 -1.40
N SER A 118 6.68 9.33 -1.03
CA SER A 118 6.45 10.60 -0.35
C SER A 118 7.18 10.75 1.00
N ARG A 119 7.59 9.65 1.63
CA ARG A 119 8.42 9.66 2.86
C ARG A 119 9.91 9.69 2.57
N VAL A 120 10.33 9.39 1.36
CA VAL A 120 11.73 9.46 0.94
C VAL A 120 12.05 10.91 0.66
N LYS A 121 13.02 11.46 1.38
CA LYS A 121 13.44 12.86 1.21
C LYS A 121 14.80 12.91 0.53
N PRO A 122 14.93 13.60 -0.62
CA PRO A 122 16.23 13.83 -1.22
C PRO A 122 17.11 14.65 -0.29
N GLN A 123 18.41 14.33 -0.25
CA GLN A 123 19.39 15.19 0.41
C GLN A 123 19.77 16.36 -0.50
N TYR A 124 18.82 17.27 -0.71
CA TYR A 124 19.02 18.48 -1.49
C TYR A 124 19.10 19.69 -0.56
N ARG A 125 20.11 20.54 -0.74
CA ARG A 125 20.44 21.61 0.22
C ARG A 125 19.71 22.92 -0.03
N LYS A 126 19.34 23.23 -1.28
CA LYS A 126 18.67 24.49 -1.59
C LYS A 126 17.18 24.39 -1.28
N SER A 127 16.59 25.52 -0.90
CA SER A 127 15.15 25.60 -0.62
C SER A 127 14.30 25.74 -1.88
N PHE A 128 14.90 26.16 -3.01
CA PHE A 128 14.22 26.41 -4.27
C PHE A 128 14.97 25.76 -5.44
N LEU A 129 14.24 25.52 -6.52
CA LEU A 129 14.77 25.12 -7.82
C LEU A 129 14.59 26.33 -8.76
N GLU A 130 15.66 27.04 -9.08
CA GLU A 130 15.60 28.30 -9.82
C GLU A 130 15.97 28.15 -11.30
N ASP A 131 16.70 27.10 -11.65
CA ASP A 131 17.11 26.80 -13.01
C ASP A 131 17.03 25.29 -13.31
N SER A 132 17.34 24.91 -14.56
CA SER A 132 17.34 23.49 -14.96
C SER A 132 18.31 22.68 -14.09
N LYS A 133 19.49 23.23 -13.84
CA LYS A 133 20.57 22.54 -13.12
C LYS A 133 20.14 22.16 -11.70
N ASP A 134 19.39 23.05 -11.03
CA ASP A 134 18.79 22.77 -9.73
C ASP A 134 17.80 21.60 -9.79
N VAL A 135 16.98 21.53 -10.84
CA VAL A 135 16.04 20.42 -11.05
C VAL A 135 16.79 19.12 -11.24
N GLU A 136 17.82 19.09 -12.09
CA GLU A 136 18.63 17.90 -12.32
C GLU A 136 19.31 17.42 -11.03
N GLU A 137 19.92 18.33 -10.26
CA GLU A 137 20.56 18.00 -8.98
C GLU A 137 19.54 17.44 -7.96
N TYR A 138 18.34 18.02 -7.87
CA TYR A 138 17.27 17.51 -7.01
C TYR A 138 16.82 16.11 -7.40
N VAL A 139 16.64 15.85 -8.70
CA VAL A 139 16.22 14.54 -9.22
C VAL A 139 17.31 13.49 -8.98
N GLU A 140 18.58 13.83 -9.15
CA GLU A 140 19.69 12.93 -8.83
C GLU A 140 19.73 12.60 -7.33
N ALA A 141 19.55 13.61 -6.46
CA ALA A 141 19.48 13.40 -5.01
C ALA A 141 18.27 12.52 -4.63
N PHE A 142 17.13 12.68 -5.31
CA PHE A 142 15.94 11.87 -5.05
C PHE A 142 16.13 10.44 -5.51
N LYS A 143 16.68 10.24 -6.72
CA LYS A 143 17.07 8.93 -7.23
C LYS A 143 18.01 8.22 -6.25
N ALA A 144 19.04 8.91 -5.75
CA ALA A 144 19.96 8.35 -4.78
C ALA A 144 19.25 7.94 -3.48
N ALA A 145 18.33 8.77 -2.97
CA ALA A 145 17.55 8.46 -1.78
C ALA A 145 16.63 7.23 -1.97
N LEU A 146 15.98 7.11 -3.13
CA LEU A 146 15.15 5.94 -3.45
C LEU A 146 15.99 4.66 -3.53
N LEU A 147 17.14 4.71 -4.21
CA LEU A 147 18.05 3.57 -4.30
C LEU A 147 18.58 3.16 -2.92
N ALA A 148 18.91 4.11 -2.05
CA ALA A 148 19.34 3.83 -0.68
C ALA A 148 18.26 3.10 0.15
N GLU A 149 16.97 3.38 -0.07
CA GLU A 149 15.90 2.62 0.57
C GLU A 149 15.79 1.19 0.03
N LEU A 150 15.97 1.00 -1.27
CA LEU A 150 15.99 -0.32 -1.89
C LEU A 150 17.19 -1.16 -1.42
N GLU A 151 18.36 -0.55 -1.23
CA GLU A 151 19.56 -1.21 -0.69
C GLU A 151 19.37 -1.71 0.76
N LYS A 152 18.54 -1.01 1.55
CA LYS A 152 18.13 -1.48 2.90
C LYS A 152 17.21 -2.70 2.85
N GLY A 153 16.76 -3.10 1.66
CA GLY A 153 15.80 -4.17 1.44
C GLY A 153 14.35 -3.74 1.62
N ASN A 154 14.06 -2.43 1.69
CA ASN A 154 12.69 -1.91 1.71
C ASN A 154 12.08 -2.01 0.31
N SER A 155 10.77 -1.83 0.22
CA SER A 155 10.11 -1.60 -1.06
C SER A 155 9.35 -0.31 -1.08
N LEU A 156 9.45 0.35 -2.23
CA LEU A 156 8.90 1.67 -2.42
C LEU A 156 7.50 1.56 -2.99
N LEU A 157 6.57 2.27 -2.36
CA LEU A 157 5.19 2.41 -2.82
C LEU A 157 5.03 3.75 -3.54
N VAL A 158 4.49 3.71 -4.75
CA VAL A 158 4.28 4.84 -5.67
C VAL A 158 2.80 5.01 -6.07
#